data_AF-A0A7C8BSU1-F1
#
_entry.id   AF-A0A7C8BSU1-F1
#
_cell.length_a   1.000
_cell.length_b   1.000
_cell.length_c   1.000
_cell.angle_alpha   90.00
_cell.angle_beta   90.00
_cell.angle_gamma   90.00
#
_symmetry.space_group_name_H-M   'P 1'
#
loop_
_entity.id
_entity.type
_entity.pdbx_description
1 polymer ?
#
loop_
_entity_poly.entity_id
_entity_poly.type
_entity_poly.pdbx_seq_one_letter_code
_entity_poly.pdbx_strand_id
1 'polypeptide(L)'
;MDSQGKPWRPPWCSSQRYTSVIHAMPIARHRLSRLATIVAAGALIICAFTPSPYVIREEGPAYDVLGTVTDEGQTETKTVLDITGAPTYPTTGSLYMLTVRVLGSPRAQPNWVQTASAWVDPTRTVLPLDAVYPPGQTVDDQERETTEQMTTSQQAAVDAALNHLGLEDAESKPQVQISLDKVGGPSAGMMFSLGIIDKLTPGSMTGGETIAGTGTIDAAGHVGPIGGIRQKVLTARDHGAPWFLAPEANCAELAGGIPDSVTVVSVASLDDALHALDTISTTKSVAGLPQCAR
;
A
#
# COMPACT_ATOMS: atom_id res chain seq x y z
N MET A 1 95.57 -21.07 37.44
CA MET A 1 96.72 -21.91 37.03
C MET A 1 96.08 -23.23 36.66
N ASP A 2 95.95 -23.66 35.42
CA ASP A 2 96.72 -23.49 34.17
C ASP A 2 95.69 -23.60 33.03
N SER A 3 95.88 -23.27 31.75
CA SER A 3 96.97 -22.75 30.94
C SER A 3 96.37 -22.66 29.53
N GLN A 4 96.66 -21.62 28.76
CA GLN A 4 96.53 -21.60 27.28
C GLN A 4 95.07 -21.62 26.75
N GLY A 5 94.51 -20.58 26.16
CA GLY A 5 95.12 -19.71 25.16
C GLY A 5 94.82 -20.21 23.74
N LYS A 6 93.59 -19.89 23.26
CA LYS A 6 93.09 -19.86 21.87
C LYS A 6 92.51 -21.16 21.26
N PRO A 7 91.23 -21.12 20.80
CA PRO A 7 90.76 -21.99 19.74
C PRO A 7 91.09 -21.43 18.35
N TRP A 8 91.52 -22.36 17.52
CA TRP A 8 91.92 -22.37 16.12
C TRP A 8 90.94 -21.65 15.16
N ARG A 9 91.46 -20.86 14.21
CA ARG A 9 90.69 -20.27 13.08
C ARG A 9 91.13 -20.93 11.77
N PRO A 10 90.24 -21.54 10.98
CA PRO A 10 90.58 -22.03 9.64
C PRO A 10 90.77 -20.85 8.67
N PRO A 11 91.71 -20.95 7.71
CA PRO A 11 91.86 -19.97 6.64
C PRO A 11 90.72 -20.17 5.62
N TRP A 12 90.50 -19.20 4.74
CA TRP A 12 89.50 -19.25 3.66
C TRP A 12 88.04 -18.99 4.07
N CYS A 13 87.68 -17.72 4.29
CA CYS A 13 86.53 -17.18 3.55
C CYS A 13 86.53 -15.65 3.60
N SER A 14 86.56 -15.09 2.40
CA SER A 14 86.60 -13.68 2.05
C SER A 14 85.51 -12.85 2.71
N SER A 15 85.88 -11.63 3.09
CA SER A 15 84.99 -10.53 3.41
C SER A 15 84.05 -10.21 2.23
N GLN A 16 82.85 -10.79 2.22
CA GLN A 16 81.74 -10.28 1.41
C GLN A 16 80.94 -9.31 2.26
N ARG A 17 81.08 -8.03 1.93
CA ARG A 17 80.20 -6.96 2.40
C ARG A 17 78.78 -7.34 1.98
N TYR A 18 77.91 -7.62 2.94
CA TYR A 18 76.47 -7.65 2.71
C TYR A 18 76.03 -6.21 2.43
N THR A 19 76.08 -5.79 1.16
CA THR A 19 75.21 -4.72 0.69
C THR A 19 73.79 -5.28 0.69
N SER A 20 72.99 -4.86 1.68
CA SER A 20 71.54 -5.06 1.67
C SER A 20 70.98 -4.50 0.37
N VAL A 21 70.67 -5.38 -0.58
CA VAL A 21 69.80 -5.03 -1.69
C VAL A 21 68.37 -5.16 -1.17
N ILE A 22 67.85 -4.08 -0.58
CA ILE A 22 66.42 -3.90 -0.43
C ILE A 22 65.88 -3.78 -1.86
N HIS A 23 65.44 -4.89 -2.45
CA HIS A 23 64.60 -4.85 -3.64
C HIS A 23 63.26 -4.22 -3.25
N ALA A 24 63.18 -2.90 -3.36
CA ALA A 24 61.91 -2.22 -3.44
C ALA A 24 61.23 -2.69 -4.74
N MET A 25 60.32 -3.67 -4.63
CA MET A 25 59.40 -3.99 -5.73
C MET A 25 58.46 -2.79 -5.93
N PRO A 26 58.54 -2.05 -7.05
CA PRO A 26 57.68 -0.90 -7.26
C PRO A 26 56.37 -1.32 -7.95
N ILE A 27 55.24 -0.83 -7.43
CA ILE A 27 54.09 -0.37 -8.24
C ILE A 27 53.26 -1.46 -8.98
N ALA A 28 53.10 -2.66 -8.44
CA ALA A 28 52.10 -3.63 -8.97
C ALA A 28 50.77 -3.66 -8.18
N ARG A 29 50.79 -3.32 -6.89
CA ARG A 29 49.63 -3.42 -5.98
C ARG A 29 48.46 -2.50 -6.34
N HIS A 30 48.73 -1.30 -6.86
CA HIS A 30 47.66 -0.34 -7.19
C HIS A 30 46.90 -0.66 -8.48
N ARG A 31 47.53 -1.32 -9.48
CA ARG A 31 46.84 -1.65 -10.75
C ARG A 31 45.90 -2.85 -10.59
N LEU A 32 46.30 -3.89 -9.85
CA LEU A 32 45.39 -5.00 -9.51
C LEU A 32 44.25 -4.53 -8.60
N SER A 33 44.53 -3.66 -7.63
CA SER A 33 43.49 -3.09 -6.75
C SER A 33 42.47 -2.27 -7.53
N ARG A 34 42.90 -1.41 -8.48
CA ARG A 34 41.99 -0.62 -9.33
C ARG A 34 41.14 -1.49 -10.25
N LEU A 35 41.71 -2.54 -10.85
CA LEU A 35 40.96 -3.50 -11.68
C LEU A 35 39.91 -4.24 -10.84
N ALA A 36 40.29 -4.70 -9.64
CA ALA A 36 39.36 -5.35 -8.71
C ALA A 36 38.21 -4.42 -8.29
N THR A 37 38.48 -3.13 -8.02
CA THR A 37 37.44 -2.14 -7.71
C THR A 37 36.52 -1.87 -8.90
N ILE A 38 37.06 -1.78 -10.13
CA ILE A 38 36.25 -1.59 -11.34
C ILE A 38 35.36 -2.81 -11.60
N VAL A 39 35.90 -4.02 -11.45
CA VAL A 39 35.12 -5.26 -11.61
C VAL A 39 34.05 -5.37 -10.52
N ALA A 40 34.36 -5.06 -9.27
CA ALA A 40 33.39 -5.06 -8.18
C ALA A 40 32.31 -3.99 -8.38
N ALA A 41 32.67 -2.78 -8.81
CA ALA A 41 31.73 -1.72 -9.15
C ALA A 41 30.85 -2.12 -10.35
N GLY A 42 31.42 -2.72 -11.38
CA GLY A 42 30.68 -3.26 -12.52
C GLY A 42 29.70 -4.35 -12.12
N ALA A 43 30.12 -5.28 -11.25
CA ALA A 43 29.24 -6.32 -10.71
C ALA A 43 28.10 -5.73 -9.87
N LEU A 44 28.38 -4.74 -9.01
CA LEU A 44 27.37 -4.02 -8.24
C LEU A 44 26.36 -3.29 -9.14
N ILE A 45 26.85 -2.63 -10.20
CA ILE A 45 25.99 -1.97 -11.18
C ILE A 45 25.09 -3.01 -11.85
N ILE A 46 25.63 -4.14 -12.30
CA ILE A 46 24.82 -5.21 -12.91
C ILE A 46 23.76 -5.74 -11.93
N CYS A 47 24.13 -6.01 -10.68
CA CYS A 47 23.19 -6.42 -9.63
C CYS A 47 22.10 -5.36 -9.38
N ALA A 48 22.40 -4.07 -9.51
CA ALA A 48 21.40 -3.02 -9.34
C ALA A 48 20.24 -3.12 -10.35
N PHE A 49 20.49 -3.72 -11.53
CA PHE A 49 19.48 -3.88 -12.59
C PHE A 49 18.87 -5.28 -12.66
N THR A 50 19.26 -6.21 -11.78
CA THR A 50 18.60 -7.53 -11.74
C THR A 50 17.22 -7.45 -11.07
N PRO A 51 16.28 -8.34 -11.43
CA PRO A 51 15.00 -8.49 -10.73
C PRO A 51 15.19 -8.62 -9.21
N SER A 52 14.40 -7.88 -8.45
CA SER A 52 14.38 -7.95 -6.99
C SER A 52 13.21 -8.83 -6.52
N PRO A 53 13.33 -9.57 -5.40
CA PRO A 53 12.28 -10.43 -4.87
C PRO A 53 11.21 -9.63 -4.10
N TYR A 54 10.92 -8.41 -4.53
CA TYR A 54 10.02 -7.48 -3.87
C TYR A 54 9.01 -6.91 -4.85
N VAL A 55 7.89 -6.44 -4.30
CA VAL A 55 6.91 -5.61 -4.99
C VAL A 55 6.79 -4.28 -4.28
N ILE A 56 6.41 -3.25 -5.03
CA ILE A 56 6.28 -1.89 -4.52
C ILE A 56 4.79 -1.53 -4.54
N ARG A 57 4.19 -1.34 -3.37
CA ARG A 57 2.84 -0.79 -3.24
C ARG A 57 2.91 0.73 -3.25
N GLU A 58 2.08 1.38 -4.05
CA GLU A 58 1.97 2.83 -4.16
C GLU A 58 0.49 3.25 -4.17
N GLU A 59 0.27 4.57 -4.16
CA GLU A 59 -1.05 5.18 -4.21
C GLU A 59 -1.81 4.79 -5.49
N GLY A 60 -3.10 4.52 -5.36
CA GLY A 60 -4.00 4.26 -6.47
C GLY A 60 -4.99 5.40 -6.69
N PRO A 61 -5.80 5.34 -7.77
CA PRO A 61 -6.87 6.31 -7.98
C PRO A 61 -7.90 6.30 -6.83
N ALA A 62 -8.49 7.47 -6.59
CA ALA A 62 -9.68 7.64 -5.77
C ALA A 62 -10.93 7.69 -6.66
N TYR A 63 -12.02 7.04 -6.23
CA TYR A 63 -13.30 7.07 -6.92
C TYR A 63 -14.37 7.62 -5.98
N ASP A 64 -15.17 8.58 -6.46
CA ASP A 64 -16.32 9.07 -5.71
C ASP A 64 -17.50 8.10 -5.89
N VAL A 65 -17.89 7.42 -4.83
CA VAL A 65 -18.97 6.41 -4.85
C VAL A 65 -20.33 7.05 -5.17
N LEU A 66 -20.50 8.34 -4.85
CA LEU A 66 -21.74 9.07 -5.14
C LEU A 66 -21.79 9.59 -6.58
N GLY A 67 -20.63 9.66 -7.23
CA GLY A 67 -20.43 10.29 -8.53
C GLY A 67 -20.53 9.34 -9.72
N THR A 68 -19.86 9.75 -10.81
CA THR A 68 -19.79 9.01 -12.06
C THR A 68 -18.34 8.64 -12.39
N VAL A 69 -18.18 7.57 -13.16
CA VAL A 69 -16.90 7.09 -13.67
C VAL A 69 -16.96 7.03 -15.19
N THR A 70 -15.87 7.45 -15.84
CA THR A 70 -15.64 7.25 -17.27
C THR A 70 -14.53 6.23 -17.40
N ASP A 71 -14.81 5.08 -17.99
CA ASP A 71 -13.77 4.07 -18.21
C ASP A 71 -12.87 4.48 -19.38
N GLU A 72 -11.55 4.32 -19.22
CA GLU A 72 -10.58 4.61 -20.26
C GLU A 72 -10.81 3.71 -21.48
N GLY A 73 -11.43 4.27 -22.53
CA GLY A 73 -11.79 3.58 -23.77
C GLY A 73 -13.29 3.53 -24.08
N GLN A 74 -14.15 3.97 -23.16
CA GLN A 74 -15.59 4.08 -23.36
C GLN A 74 -16.04 5.55 -23.29
N THR A 75 -16.86 5.99 -24.24
CA THR A 75 -17.41 7.36 -24.29
C THR A 75 -18.57 7.57 -23.31
N GLU A 76 -19.08 6.50 -22.70
CA GLU A 76 -20.23 6.54 -21.81
C GLU A 76 -19.80 6.77 -20.36
N THR A 77 -20.42 7.78 -19.74
CA THR A 77 -20.27 8.07 -18.31
C THR A 77 -21.28 7.21 -17.55
N LYS A 78 -20.79 6.31 -16.69
CA LYS A 78 -21.63 5.45 -15.84
C LYS A 78 -21.66 5.99 -14.42
N THR A 79 -22.78 5.88 -13.73
CA THR A 79 -22.83 6.13 -12.28
C THR A 79 -22.11 4.99 -11.56
N VAL A 80 -21.35 5.32 -10.51
CA VAL A 80 -20.64 4.29 -9.73
C VAL A 80 -21.64 3.35 -9.06
N LEU A 81 -22.72 3.91 -8.51
CA LEU A 81 -23.87 3.17 -8.00
C LEU A 81 -25.09 3.46 -8.88
N ASP A 82 -25.58 2.45 -9.58
CA ASP A 82 -26.87 2.48 -10.27
C ASP A 82 -27.89 1.68 -9.45
N ILE A 83 -28.98 2.35 -9.05
CA ILE A 83 -29.99 1.76 -8.16
C ILE A 83 -31.35 1.86 -8.85
N THR A 84 -32.00 0.71 -9.01
CA THR A 84 -33.34 0.60 -9.62
C THR A 84 -34.31 -0.07 -8.66
N GLY A 85 -35.62 0.11 -8.88
CA GLY A 85 -36.66 -0.48 -8.03
C GLY A 85 -36.98 0.29 -6.73
N ALA A 86 -36.31 1.42 -6.48
CA ALA A 86 -36.63 2.34 -5.38
C ALA A 86 -36.34 3.79 -5.76
N PRO A 87 -36.99 4.78 -5.11
CA PRO A 87 -36.64 6.18 -5.29
C PRO A 87 -35.22 6.44 -4.78
N THR A 88 -34.43 7.17 -5.57
CA THR A 88 -33.12 7.67 -5.16
C THR A 88 -33.17 9.18 -4.93
N TYR A 89 -32.28 9.66 -4.06
CA TYR A 89 -32.24 11.05 -3.62
C TYR A 89 -30.97 11.75 -4.13
N PRO A 90 -31.02 13.07 -4.38
CA PRO A 90 -29.85 13.84 -4.75
C PRO A 90 -28.90 13.95 -3.56
N THR A 91 -27.62 13.78 -3.83
CA THR A 91 -26.54 13.79 -2.84
C THR A 91 -25.66 15.02 -3.06
N THR A 92 -25.00 15.50 -2.00
CA THR A 92 -23.99 16.56 -2.07
C THR A 92 -22.68 16.06 -1.48
N GLY A 93 -21.60 16.83 -1.65
CA GLY A 93 -20.27 16.42 -1.19
C GLY A 93 -19.72 15.24 -2.00
N SER A 94 -18.74 14.55 -1.42
CA SER A 94 -18.06 13.41 -2.05
C SER A 94 -17.75 12.32 -1.05
N LEU A 95 -17.89 11.07 -1.49
CA LEU A 95 -17.55 9.89 -0.70
C LEU A 95 -16.49 9.08 -1.46
N TYR A 96 -15.22 9.37 -1.18
CA TYR A 96 -14.09 8.77 -1.88
C TYR A 96 -13.74 7.39 -1.32
N MET A 97 -13.83 6.37 -2.18
CA MET A 97 -13.17 5.09 -1.96
C MET A 97 -11.77 5.11 -2.56
N LEU A 98 -10.80 4.60 -1.81
CA LEU A 98 -9.40 4.68 -2.20
C LEU A 98 -8.82 3.31 -2.55
N THR A 99 -8.00 3.30 -3.60
CA THR A 99 -7.33 2.10 -4.09
C THR A 99 -5.82 2.20 -3.89
N VAL A 100 -5.14 1.07 -4.00
CA VAL A 100 -3.67 1.01 -4.02
C VAL A 100 -3.22 0.28 -5.27
N ARG A 101 -2.04 0.61 -5.78
CA ARG A 101 -1.43 -0.08 -6.91
C ARG A 101 -0.25 -0.91 -6.40
N VAL A 102 -0.07 -2.09 -6.97
CA VAL A 102 1.11 -2.93 -6.73
C VAL A 102 1.93 -2.97 -8.01
N LEU A 103 3.16 -2.45 -7.95
CA LEU A 103 4.16 -2.56 -8.98
C LEU A 103 5.00 -3.82 -8.75
N GLY A 104 4.98 -4.71 -9.74
CA GLY A 104 5.70 -5.97 -9.71
C GLY A 104 4.77 -7.17 -9.66
N SER A 105 5.14 -8.22 -10.36
CA SER A 105 4.48 -9.52 -10.34
C SER A 105 5.52 -10.64 -10.42
N PRO A 106 5.14 -11.91 -10.18
CA PRO A 106 6.05 -13.03 -10.38
C PRO A 106 6.67 -13.10 -11.79
N ARG A 107 5.99 -12.54 -12.80
CA ARG A 107 6.46 -12.50 -14.21
C ARG A 107 7.29 -11.25 -14.54
N ALA A 108 7.09 -10.15 -13.82
CA ALA A 108 7.76 -8.87 -14.08
C ALA A 108 8.06 -8.15 -12.75
N GLN A 109 9.26 -8.39 -12.20
CA GLN A 109 9.67 -7.82 -10.92
C GLN A 109 10.41 -6.48 -11.12
N PRO A 110 10.25 -5.52 -10.19
CA PRO A 110 11.06 -4.30 -10.17
C PRO A 110 12.53 -4.64 -9.91
N ASN A 111 13.44 -3.83 -10.45
CA ASN A 111 14.87 -3.98 -10.19
C ASN A 111 15.26 -3.38 -8.83
N TRP A 112 16.52 -3.60 -8.42
CA TRP A 112 17.03 -3.11 -7.15
C TRP A 112 17.13 -1.59 -7.06
N VAL A 113 17.36 -0.88 -8.16
CA VAL A 113 17.34 0.60 -8.15
C VAL A 113 15.94 1.12 -7.82
N GLN A 114 14.91 0.59 -8.50
CA GLN A 114 13.52 0.95 -8.25
C GLN A 114 13.11 0.62 -6.80
N THR A 115 13.44 -0.58 -6.34
CA THR A 115 13.15 -1.03 -4.98
C THR A 115 13.85 -0.16 -3.93
N ALA A 116 15.13 0.16 -4.14
CA ALA A 116 15.88 1.02 -3.24
C ALA A 116 15.31 2.45 -3.19
N SER A 117 14.90 3.00 -4.33
CA SER A 117 14.27 4.32 -4.39
C SER A 117 12.93 4.36 -3.65
N ALA A 118 12.20 3.25 -3.57
CA ALA A 118 10.92 3.18 -2.86
C ALA A 118 11.08 3.23 -1.33
N TRP A 119 12.25 2.95 -0.75
CA TRP A 119 12.46 3.05 0.71
C TRP A 119 12.58 4.49 1.22
N VAL A 120 12.86 5.45 0.33
CA VAL A 120 12.99 6.87 0.69
C VAL A 120 11.74 7.69 0.33
N ASP A 121 10.75 7.07 -0.31
CA ASP A 121 9.48 7.70 -0.68
C ASP A 121 8.37 7.25 0.29
N PRO A 122 7.80 8.15 1.10
CA PRO A 122 6.76 7.80 2.08
C PRO A 122 5.44 7.34 1.45
N THR A 123 5.22 7.61 0.16
CA THR A 123 4.03 7.17 -0.59
C THR A 123 4.13 5.72 -1.05
N ARG A 124 5.30 5.09 -0.90
CA ARG A 124 5.59 3.74 -1.37
C ARG A 124 5.90 2.79 -0.23
N THR A 125 5.59 1.51 -0.41
CA THR A 125 5.97 0.46 0.55
C THR A 125 6.50 -0.75 -0.20
N VAL A 126 7.69 -1.18 0.19
CA VAL A 126 8.35 -2.37 -0.36
C VAL A 126 7.88 -3.58 0.44
N LEU A 127 7.35 -4.59 -0.25
CA LEU A 127 6.85 -5.83 0.33
C LEU A 127 7.56 -7.03 -0.31
N PRO A 128 7.85 -8.10 0.45
CA PRO A 128 8.30 -9.35 -0.13
C PRO A 128 7.31 -9.86 -1.19
N LEU A 129 7.81 -10.38 -2.31
CA LEU A 129 6.97 -10.87 -3.40
C LEU A 129 6.01 -11.97 -2.91
N ASP A 130 6.49 -12.88 -2.07
CA ASP A 130 5.74 -14.00 -1.48
C ASP A 130 4.67 -13.57 -0.47
N ALA A 131 4.80 -12.39 0.14
CA ALA A 131 3.77 -11.81 1.00
C ALA A 131 2.55 -11.33 0.22
N VAL A 132 2.68 -11.05 -1.08
CA VAL A 132 1.60 -10.60 -1.97
C VAL A 132 1.17 -11.71 -2.94
N TYR A 133 2.11 -12.54 -3.37
CA TYR A 133 1.93 -13.66 -4.29
C TYR A 133 2.44 -14.95 -3.61
N PRO A 134 1.65 -15.58 -2.73
CA PRO A 134 2.06 -16.78 -2.02
C PRO A 134 2.51 -17.90 -2.97
N PRO A 135 3.55 -18.67 -2.62
CA PRO A 135 4.00 -19.77 -3.46
C PRO A 135 2.94 -20.87 -3.57
N GLY A 136 2.78 -21.45 -4.75
CA GLY A 136 1.90 -22.60 -4.98
C GLY A 136 0.56 -22.28 -5.65
N GLN A 137 0.30 -21.02 -6.00
CA GLN A 137 -0.83 -20.63 -6.84
C GLN A 137 -0.37 -20.07 -8.20
N THR A 138 -1.18 -20.26 -9.23
CA THR A 138 -0.96 -19.60 -10.52
C THR A 138 -1.50 -18.17 -10.48
N VAL A 139 -0.97 -17.29 -11.34
CA VAL A 139 -1.48 -15.91 -11.47
C VAL A 139 -2.97 -15.93 -11.84
N ASP A 140 -3.35 -16.85 -12.73
CA ASP A 140 -4.72 -16.98 -13.23
C ASP A 140 -5.69 -17.45 -12.11
N ASP A 141 -5.23 -18.32 -11.20
CA ASP A 141 -6.00 -18.70 -10.00
C ASP A 141 -6.22 -17.50 -9.07
N GLN A 142 -5.18 -16.69 -8.86
CA GLN A 142 -5.27 -15.52 -7.99
C GLN A 142 -6.18 -14.43 -8.58
N GLU A 143 -6.16 -14.22 -9.89
CA GLU A 143 -7.07 -13.30 -10.59
C GLU A 143 -8.52 -13.76 -10.43
N ARG A 144 -8.78 -15.07 -10.52
CA ARG A 144 -10.10 -15.66 -10.27
C ARG A 144 -10.54 -15.46 -8.82
N GLU A 145 -9.70 -15.79 -7.85
CA GLU A 145 -10.00 -15.57 -6.42
C GLU A 145 -10.26 -14.09 -6.11
N THR A 146 -9.48 -13.18 -6.68
CA THR A 146 -9.67 -11.73 -6.50
C THR A 146 -11.00 -11.28 -7.08
N THR A 147 -11.40 -11.79 -8.24
CA THR A 147 -12.68 -11.47 -8.89
C THR A 147 -13.87 -12.02 -8.09
N GLU A 148 -13.74 -13.25 -7.58
CA GLU A 148 -14.73 -13.86 -6.69
C GLU A 148 -14.88 -13.05 -5.40
N GLN A 149 -13.77 -12.69 -4.74
CA GLN A 149 -13.77 -11.84 -3.54
C GLN A 149 -14.38 -10.46 -3.79
N MET A 150 -14.12 -9.85 -4.95
CA MET A 150 -14.73 -8.58 -5.34
C MET A 150 -16.24 -8.70 -5.47
N THR A 151 -16.71 -9.74 -6.16
CA THR A 151 -18.15 -10.00 -6.33
C THR A 151 -18.82 -10.23 -4.97
N THR A 152 -18.22 -11.06 -4.12
CA THR A 152 -18.70 -11.29 -2.75
C THR A 152 -18.71 -10.02 -1.92
N SER A 153 -17.69 -9.17 -2.03
CA SER A 153 -17.62 -7.90 -1.30
C SER A 153 -18.67 -6.89 -1.75
N GLN A 154 -18.96 -6.83 -3.05
CA GLN A 154 -20.02 -5.96 -3.56
C GLN A 154 -21.39 -6.44 -3.07
N GLN A 155 -21.64 -7.75 -3.13
CA GLN A 155 -22.87 -8.34 -2.61
C GLN A 155 -23.04 -8.09 -1.12
N ALA A 156 -21.99 -8.32 -0.32
CA ALA A 156 -21.99 -8.05 1.11
C ALA A 156 -22.24 -6.58 1.42
N ALA A 157 -21.70 -5.66 0.61
CA ALA A 157 -21.95 -4.23 0.78
C ALA A 157 -23.40 -3.84 0.49
N VAL A 158 -24.00 -4.40 -0.57
CA VAL A 158 -25.42 -4.23 -0.90
C VAL A 158 -26.29 -4.79 0.22
N ASP A 159 -26.01 -6.01 0.67
CA ASP A 159 -26.79 -6.66 1.73
C ASP A 159 -26.68 -5.89 3.05
N ALA A 160 -25.48 -5.44 3.44
CA ALA A 160 -25.29 -4.62 4.65
C ALA A 160 -26.10 -3.31 4.59
N ALA A 161 -26.11 -2.64 3.43
CA ALA A 161 -26.89 -1.41 3.24
C ALA A 161 -28.40 -1.66 3.29
N LEU A 162 -28.89 -2.69 2.60
CA LEU A 162 -30.32 -3.00 2.56
C LEU A 162 -30.82 -3.52 3.91
N ASN A 163 -30.03 -4.35 4.61
CA ASN A 163 -30.33 -4.81 5.97
C ASN A 163 -30.41 -3.63 6.95
N HIS A 164 -29.47 -2.68 6.86
CA HIS A 164 -29.50 -1.48 7.70
C HIS A 164 -30.78 -0.65 7.45
N LEU A 165 -31.24 -0.58 6.21
CA LEU A 165 -32.46 0.14 5.83
C LEU A 165 -33.76 -0.65 6.10
N GLY A 166 -33.68 -1.92 6.52
CA GLY A 166 -34.85 -2.80 6.67
C GLY A 166 -35.54 -3.14 5.34
N LEU A 167 -34.77 -3.18 4.24
CA LEU A 167 -35.24 -3.40 2.87
C LEU A 167 -34.90 -4.79 2.32
N GLU A 168 -34.34 -5.68 3.13
CA GLU A 168 -33.88 -7.01 2.73
C GLU A 168 -35.01 -7.92 2.25
N ASP A 169 -36.17 -7.80 2.87
CA ASP A 169 -37.40 -8.57 2.61
C ASP A 169 -38.51 -7.71 1.98
N ALA A 170 -38.18 -6.50 1.52
CA ALA A 170 -39.16 -5.62 0.89
C ALA A 170 -39.71 -6.27 -0.40
N GLU A 171 -41.03 -6.22 -0.60
CA GLU A 171 -41.68 -6.75 -1.81
C GLU A 171 -41.09 -6.15 -3.10
N SER A 172 -40.63 -4.89 -3.02
CA SER A 172 -39.89 -4.19 -4.07
C SER A 172 -38.45 -3.93 -3.62
N LYS A 173 -37.65 -5.00 -3.46
CA LYS A 173 -36.23 -4.90 -3.12
C LYS A 173 -35.45 -4.09 -4.18
N PRO A 174 -34.72 -3.03 -3.81
CA PRO A 174 -33.88 -2.29 -4.74
C PRO A 174 -32.82 -3.19 -5.37
N GLN A 175 -32.56 -3.02 -6.67
CA GLN A 175 -31.42 -3.65 -7.34
C GLN A 175 -30.29 -2.63 -7.44
N VAL A 176 -29.10 -3.00 -6.96
CA VAL A 176 -27.91 -2.15 -6.97
C VAL A 176 -26.85 -2.75 -7.88
N GLN A 177 -26.39 -1.98 -8.86
CA GLN A 177 -25.25 -2.31 -9.70
C GLN A 177 -24.08 -1.37 -9.39
N ILE A 178 -22.92 -1.95 -9.09
CA ILE A 178 -21.68 -1.22 -8.77
C ILE A 178 -20.77 -1.28 -10.00
N SER A 179 -20.51 -0.14 -10.62
CA SER A 179 -19.74 -0.04 -11.87
C SER A 179 -18.31 0.45 -11.61
N LEU A 180 -17.41 -0.47 -11.26
CA LEU A 180 -15.97 -0.19 -11.08
C LEU A 180 -15.11 -1.35 -11.58
N ASP A 181 -14.86 -1.35 -12.89
CA ASP A 181 -14.26 -2.48 -13.61
C ASP A 181 -12.76 -2.70 -13.30
N LYS A 182 -12.07 -1.72 -12.70
CA LYS A 182 -10.61 -1.71 -12.49
C LYS A 182 -10.17 -1.64 -11.03
N VAL A 183 -11.07 -1.90 -10.08
CA VAL A 183 -10.75 -1.88 -8.64
C VAL A 183 -10.44 -3.29 -8.14
N GLY A 184 -9.28 -3.46 -7.48
CA GLY A 184 -8.86 -4.73 -6.91
C GLY A 184 -9.09 -4.83 -5.40
N GLY A 185 -9.64 -5.95 -4.95
CA GLY A 185 -9.77 -6.37 -3.55
C GLY A 185 -10.96 -5.75 -2.77
N PRO A 186 -11.48 -6.45 -1.74
CA PRO A 186 -12.77 -6.15 -1.08
C PRO A 186 -12.77 -4.88 -0.20
N SER A 187 -11.71 -4.09 -0.25
CA SER A 187 -11.44 -2.98 0.68
C SER A 187 -12.36 -1.75 0.53
N ALA A 188 -13.32 -1.80 -0.39
CA ALA A 188 -14.28 -0.74 -0.68
C ALA A 188 -15.69 -1.03 -0.15
N GLY A 189 -15.93 -2.23 0.40
CA GLY A 189 -17.27 -2.68 0.80
C GLY A 189 -18.02 -1.67 1.68
N MET A 190 -17.38 -1.18 2.74
CA MET A 190 -17.99 -0.17 3.62
C MET A 190 -18.40 1.10 2.86
N MET A 191 -17.54 1.60 1.97
CA MET A 191 -17.81 2.83 1.22
C MET A 191 -18.96 2.66 0.22
N PHE A 192 -19.10 1.46 -0.37
CA PHE A 192 -20.27 1.14 -1.19
C PHE A 192 -21.55 1.13 -0.36
N SER A 193 -21.54 0.49 0.81
CA SER A 193 -22.71 0.47 1.70
C SER A 193 -23.16 1.87 2.08
N LEU A 194 -22.22 2.74 2.48
CA LEU A 194 -22.52 4.14 2.81
C LEU A 194 -23.10 4.89 1.61
N GLY A 195 -22.55 4.72 0.40
CA GLY A 195 -23.07 5.36 -0.80
C GLY A 195 -24.47 4.87 -1.20
N ILE A 196 -24.76 3.58 -0.99
CA ILE A 196 -26.10 3.01 -1.23
C ILE A 196 -27.11 3.61 -0.25
N ILE A 197 -26.76 3.67 1.04
CA ILE A 197 -27.62 4.26 2.08
C ILE A 197 -27.88 5.73 1.78
N ASP A 198 -26.85 6.50 1.40
CA ASP A 198 -26.99 7.92 1.04
C ASP A 198 -27.93 8.13 -0.15
N LYS A 199 -27.81 7.31 -1.21
CA LYS A 199 -28.70 7.40 -2.37
C LYS A 199 -30.14 6.96 -2.07
N LEU A 200 -30.36 6.06 -1.12
CA LEU A 200 -31.69 5.52 -0.76
C LEU A 200 -32.37 6.29 0.38
N THR A 201 -31.68 7.22 1.02
CA THR A 201 -32.21 7.99 2.16
C THR A 201 -32.38 9.46 1.78
N PRO A 202 -33.51 10.11 2.13
CA PRO A 202 -33.66 11.55 1.92
C PRO A 202 -32.61 12.36 2.70
N GLY A 203 -31.96 13.30 2.00
CA GLY A 203 -30.90 14.14 2.56
C GLY A 203 -29.53 13.72 2.04
N SER A 204 -28.48 14.46 2.41
CA SER A 204 -27.11 14.08 2.09
C SER A 204 -26.31 13.85 3.37
N MET A 205 -25.84 12.63 3.54
CA MET A 205 -25.10 12.15 4.71
C MET A 205 -23.70 12.75 4.82
N THR A 206 -23.13 13.23 3.73
CA THR A 206 -21.85 13.96 3.78
C THR A 206 -22.03 15.40 4.27
N GLY A 207 -23.25 15.95 4.22
CA GLY A 207 -23.52 17.36 4.48
C GLY A 207 -22.74 18.33 3.59
N GLY A 208 -22.35 17.89 2.38
CA GLY A 208 -21.52 18.66 1.45
C GLY A 208 -20.00 18.54 1.68
N GLU A 209 -19.57 17.74 2.65
CA GLU A 209 -18.15 17.51 2.91
C GLU A 209 -17.51 16.53 1.92
N THR A 210 -16.19 16.60 1.83
CA THR A 210 -15.37 15.59 1.15
C THR A 210 -14.85 14.59 2.17
N ILE A 211 -15.34 13.36 2.09
CA ILE A 211 -15.02 12.30 3.05
C ILE A 211 -14.42 11.14 2.26
N ALA A 212 -13.30 10.62 2.74
CA ALA A 212 -12.68 9.42 2.17
C ALA A 212 -12.76 8.26 3.16
N GLY A 213 -12.60 7.04 2.67
CA GLY A 213 -12.51 5.89 3.57
C GLY A 213 -12.23 4.58 2.89
N THR A 214 -12.19 3.54 3.70
CA THR A 214 -11.96 2.16 3.28
C THR A 214 -12.44 1.20 4.35
N GLY A 215 -12.68 -0.05 3.97
CA GLY A 215 -13.05 -1.12 4.88
C GLY A 215 -13.69 -2.26 4.10
N THR A 216 -13.33 -3.50 4.41
CA THR A 216 -14.20 -4.61 4.01
C THR A 216 -15.48 -4.52 4.83
N ILE A 217 -16.55 -5.16 4.37
CA ILE A 217 -17.78 -5.25 5.13
C ILE A 217 -18.40 -6.64 4.96
N ASP A 218 -19.01 -7.16 6.02
CA ASP A 218 -19.89 -8.33 5.93
C ASP A 218 -21.36 -7.90 5.84
N ALA A 219 -22.26 -8.84 5.53
CA ALA A 219 -23.69 -8.53 5.42
C ALA A 219 -24.35 -8.08 6.74
N ALA A 220 -23.70 -8.30 7.89
CA ALA A 220 -24.16 -7.83 9.20
C ALA A 220 -23.68 -6.41 9.51
N GLY A 221 -22.83 -5.82 8.64
CA GLY A 221 -22.30 -4.48 8.81
C GLY A 221 -21.00 -4.41 9.62
N HIS A 222 -20.31 -5.52 9.91
CA HIS A 222 -18.99 -5.45 10.55
C HIS A 222 -17.94 -4.97 9.56
N VAL A 223 -17.14 -3.99 9.97
CA VAL A 223 -16.06 -3.44 9.15
C VAL A 223 -14.76 -4.17 9.46
N GLY A 224 -14.15 -4.73 8.42
CA GLY A 224 -12.91 -5.51 8.55
C GLY A 224 -11.66 -4.77 8.04
N PRO A 225 -10.47 -5.30 8.39
CA PRO A 225 -9.20 -4.69 8.06
C PRO A 225 -8.91 -4.71 6.56
N ILE A 226 -8.04 -3.81 6.13
CA ILE A 226 -7.58 -3.69 4.75
C ILE A 226 -6.06 -3.64 4.67
N GLY A 227 -5.51 -3.85 3.47
CA GLY A 227 -4.09 -3.63 3.19
C GLY A 227 -3.81 -2.24 2.64
N GLY A 228 -2.66 -1.65 3.03
CA GLY A 228 -2.18 -0.40 2.44
C GLY A 228 -2.87 0.85 2.99
N ILE A 229 -3.30 0.82 4.25
CA ILE A 229 -4.02 1.93 4.89
C ILE A 229 -3.20 3.23 4.87
N ARG A 230 -1.87 3.16 5.01
CA ARG A 230 -0.98 4.34 4.95
C ARG A 230 -1.07 5.05 3.60
N GLN A 231 -0.96 4.29 2.50
CA GLN A 231 -1.09 4.85 1.15
C GLN A 231 -2.47 5.49 0.96
N LYS A 232 -3.53 4.82 1.42
CA LYS A 232 -4.89 5.35 1.31
C LYS A 232 -5.06 6.67 2.08
N VAL A 233 -4.52 6.79 3.30
CA VAL A 233 -4.58 8.08 4.02
C VAL A 233 -3.82 9.20 3.30
N LEU A 234 -2.69 8.89 2.64
CA LEU A 234 -1.98 9.87 1.82
C LEU A 234 -2.76 10.24 0.54
N THR A 235 -3.39 9.28 -0.11
CA THR A 235 -4.32 9.54 -1.22
C THR A 235 -5.51 10.41 -0.77
N ALA A 236 -6.03 10.20 0.44
CA ALA A 236 -7.10 11.05 1.00
C ALA A 236 -6.66 12.51 1.13
N ARG A 237 -5.44 12.74 1.63
CA ARG A 237 -4.81 14.07 1.68
C ARG A 237 -4.75 14.69 0.29
N ASP A 238 -4.26 13.94 -0.70
CA ASP A 238 -4.03 14.47 -2.05
C ASP A 238 -5.32 14.76 -2.81
N HIS A 239 -6.41 14.10 -2.42
CA HIS A 239 -7.77 14.39 -2.89
C HIS A 239 -8.52 15.40 -2.02
N GLY A 240 -7.85 16.04 -1.05
CA GLY A 240 -8.43 17.09 -0.23
C GLY A 240 -9.57 16.62 0.68
N ALA A 241 -9.55 15.35 1.10
CA ALA A 241 -10.52 14.80 2.04
C ALA A 241 -10.00 14.95 3.49
N PRO A 242 -10.46 15.95 4.26
CA PRO A 242 -10.00 16.16 5.64
C PRO A 242 -10.47 15.07 6.62
N TRP A 243 -11.48 14.29 6.23
CA TRP A 243 -12.08 13.24 7.03
C TRP A 243 -11.82 11.88 6.38
N PHE A 244 -11.27 10.94 7.14
CA PHE A 244 -11.00 9.59 6.67
C PHE A 244 -11.61 8.54 7.60
N LEU A 245 -12.48 7.67 7.08
CA LEU A 245 -13.05 6.53 7.81
C LEU A 245 -12.14 5.30 7.62
N ALA A 246 -11.57 4.80 8.72
CA ALA A 246 -10.66 3.64 8.71
C ALA A 246 -11.17 2.51 9.62
N PRO A 247 -10.98 1.23 9.25
CA PRO A 247 -11.24 0.12 10.14
C PRO A 247 -10.41 0.24 11.41
N GLU A 248 -11.02 0.03 12.58
CA GLU A 248 -10.34 0.09 13.88
C GLU A 248 -9.10 -0.80 13.91
N ALA A 249 -9.20 -2.00 13.32
CA ALA A 249 -8.11 -2.96 13.23
C ALA A 249 -6.86 -2.43 12.50
N ASN A 250 -6.98 -1.39 11.67
CA ASN A 250 -5.86 -0.77 10.97
C ASN A 250 -5.25 0.43 11.72
N CYS A 251 -5.83 0.93 12.81
CA CYS A 251 -5.34 2.13 13.49
C CYS A 251 -3.89 2.00 13.98
N ALA A 252 -3.47 0.80 14.42
CA ALA A 252 -2.10 0.56 14.85
C ALA A 252 -1.06 0.76 13.73
N GLU A 253 -1.44 0.49 12.47
CA GLU A 253 -0.58 0.74 11.32
C GLU A 253 -0.41 2.24 11.01
N LEU A 254 -1.38 3.07 11.42
CA LEU A 254 -1.38 4.50 11.16
C LEU A 254 -0.64 5.34 12.21
N ALA A 255 -0.32 4.77 13.38
CA ALA A 255 0.35 5.48 14.46
C ALA A 255 1.66 6.14 14.00
N GLY A 256 1.80 7.44 14.26
CA GLY A 256 2.95 8.27 13.85
C GLY A 256 2.96 8.67 12.38
N GLY A 257 1.95 8.32 11.59
CA GLY A 257 1.96 8.41 10.12
C GLY A 257 0.79 9.14 9.49
N ILE A 258 -0.09 9.75 10.29
CA ILE A 258 -1.27 10.49 9.78
C ILE A 258 -0.87 11.94 9.46
N PRO A 259 -1.07 12.45 8.23
CA PRO A 259 -0.83 13.85 7.89
C PRO A 259 -1.74 14.80 8.69
N ASP A 260 -1.24 15.98 9.07
CA ASP A 260 -2.01 16.99 9.85
C ASP A 260 -3.32 17.43 9.18
N SER A 261 -3.37 17.37 7.85
CA SER A 261 -4.53 17.75 7.03
C SER A 261 -5.63 16.70 6.97
N VAL A 262 -5.41 15.50 7.51
CA VAL A 262 -6.39 14.40 7.51
C VAL A 262 -6.63 13.95 8.94
N THR A 263 -7.90 13.80 9.30
CA THR A 263 -8.30 13.21 10.59
C THR A 263 -8.93 11.85 10.34
N VAL A 264 -8.35 10.82 10.97
CA VAL A 264 -8.78 9.44 10.79
C VAL A 264 -9.73 9.03 11.91
N VAL A 265 -10.99 8.80 11.55
CA VAL A 265 -12.02 8.25 12.42
C VAL A 265 -11.95 6.72 12.36
N SER A 266 -11.90 6.11 13.53
CA SER A 266 -11.88 4.65 13.70
C SER A 266 -13.30 4.10 13.71
N VAL A 267 -13.57 3.10 12.87
CA VAL A 267 -14.89 2.46 12.76
C VAL A 267 -14.75 0.94 12.84
N ALA A 268 -15.63 0.27 13.57
CA ALA A 268 -15.69 -1.19 13.66
C ALA A 268 -16.93 -1.76 12.96
N SER A 269 -17.92 -0.91 12.70
CA SER A 269 -19.20 -1.27 12.09
C SER A 269 -19.70 -0.19 11.12
N LEU A 270 -20.69 -0.58 10.31
CA LEU A 270 -21.43 0.32 9.44
C LEU A 270 -22.11 1.43 10.24
N ASP A 271 -22.67 1.10 11.40
CA ASP A 271 -23.33 2.08 12.28
C ASP A 271 -22.34 3.12 12.83
N ASP A 272 -21.11 2.72 13.17
CA ASP A 272 -20.07 3.69 13.57
C ASP A 272 -19.73 4.66 12.42
N ALA A 273 -19.65 4.13 11.20
CA ALA A 273 -19.38 4.94 10.01
C ALA A 273 -20.53 5.90 9.71
N LEU A 274 -21.79 5.46 9.85
CA LEU A 274 -22.97 6.31 9.71
C LEU A 274 -23.01 7.39 10.79
N HIS A 275 -22.71 7.04 12.04
CA HIS A 275 -22.63 8.00 13.14
C HIS A 275 -21.51 9.04 12.92
N ALA A 276 -20.39 8.62 12.36
CA ALA A 276 -19.31 9.52 11.98
C ALA A 276 -19.75 10.49 10.87
N LEU A 277 -20.44 10.01 9.83
CA LEU A 277 -20.98 10.86 8.76
C LEU A 277 -22.01 11.86 9.29
N ASP A 278 -22.93 11.43 10.15
CA ASP A 278 -23.91 12.31 10.80
C ASP A 278 -23.20 13.40 11.63
N THR A 279 -22.20 13.02 12.43
CA THR A 279 -21.43 13.98 13.23
C THR A 279 -20.68 14.99 12.35
N ILE A 280 -20.01 14.51 11.30
CA ILE A 280 -19.26 15.37 10.36
C ILE A 280 -20.21 16.30 9.60
N SER A 281 -21.32 15.79 9.08
CA SER A 281 -22.28 16.58 8.29
C SER A 281 -22.93 17.69 9.12
N THR A 282 -23.25 17.41 10.39
CA THR A 282 -23.94 18.35 11.28
C THR A 282 -23.00 19.32 11.98
N THR A 283 -21.82 18.87 12.41
CA THR A 283 -20.92 19.66 13.26
C THR A 283 -19.65 20.14 12.55
N LYS A 284 -19.34 19.61 11.37
CA LYS A 284 -18.07 19.86 10.64
C LYS A 284 -16.84 19.53 11.50
N SER A 285 -16.98 18.49 12.33
CA SER A 285 -16.01 18.06 13.33
C SER A 285 -16.11 16.55 13.55
N VAL A 286 -15.08 15.98 14.16
CA VAL A 286 -15.03 14.59 14.64
C VAL A 286 -14.97 14.51 16.16
N ALA A 287 -15.29 15.60 16.85
CA ALA A 287 -15.26 15.67 18.31
C ALA A 287 -16.19 14.61 18.92
N GLY A 288 -15.65 13.80 19.84
CA GLY A 288 -16.40 12.71 20.48
C GLY A 288 -16.38 11.37 19.72
N LEU A 289 -15.86 11.34 18.49
CA LEU A 289 -15.68 10.10 17.74
C LEU A 289 -14.35 9.41 18.09
N PRO A 290 -14.29 8.07 18.08
CA PRO A 290 -13.04 7.32 18.13
C PRO A 290 -12.12 7.70 16.97
N GLN A 291 -10.86 7.97 17.25
CA GLN A 291 -9.86 8.37 16.25
C GLN A 291 -8.62 7.48 16.35
N CYS A 292 -8.01 7.18 15.21
CA CYS A 292 -6.70 6.55 15.23
C CYS A 292 -5.66 7.53 15.80
N ALA A 293 -4.72 7.02 16.59
CA ALA A 293 -3.64 7.84 17.13
C ALA A 293 -2.77 8.39 16.00
N ARG A 294 -2.46 9.70 16.07
CA ARG A 294 -1.54 10.35 15.15
C ARG A 294 -0.10 9.91 15.37
#